data_AF-G9MZ77-F1
#
_entry.id   AF-G9MZ77-F1
#
_cell.length_a   1.000
_cell.length_b   1.000
_cell.length_c   1.000
_cell.angle_alpha   90.00
_cell.angle_beta   90.00
_cell.angle_gamma   90.00
#
_symmetry.space_group_name_H-M   'P 1'
#
loop_
_entity.id
_entity.type
_entity.pdbx_description
1 polymer ?
#
loop_
_entity_poly.entity_id
_entity_poly.type
_entity_poly.pdbx_seq_one_letter_code
_entity_poly.pdbx_strand_id
1 'polypeptide(L)'
;MGNRDETNDANNVNDNGKDDIVDDNANTNGNKSNDDHEINNKVALFNIPPEIFLPIIDNLGLGDQFILSQTSRALRHVFSRDWVQEMSQLGFKDSLRFWAAVASRKPDHWACSHCCRLHPVDTSDTPNTPRDPPCFAEYGMEDVSKGYTLQESHVQNALKLHRLGNQHQDYLAGLMRPYSTFSKREFMFENAFTESYTLNPRIIDNRFIIQEEWIIQDEDEVDRALSQHVKIYACPHVGVFDGGYLRSIDWKMQASELLRRIRPGAFEITILESMMRLAVKGPGYSMYDSCPRCPTDYEVVVSEDQHTATIRAWHDFGGEGAPVDTGWDAHVRSPGPDDWMYRGFAMREDGGRVRRLWLSSTS
;
A
#
# COMPACT_ATOMS: atom_id res chain seq x y z
N MET A 1 -22.79 51.80 -21.97
CA MET A 1 -23.70 52.32 -20.93
C MET A 1 -23.72 51.28 -19.82
N GLY A 2 -23.34 51.55 -18.57
CA GLY A 2 -22.69 52.76 -18.05
C GLY A 2 -22.65 52.76 -16.52
N ASN A 3 -21.46 53.02 -15.94
CA ASN A 3 -21.17 53.26 -14.51
C ASN A 3 -21.24 52.00 -13.61
N ARG A 4 -20.28 51.73 -12.69
CA ARG A 4 -19.75 52.53 -11.53
C ARG A 4 -20.81 52.69 -10.44
N ASP A 5 -20.51 52.59 -9.15
CA ASP A 5 -19.29 52.98 -8.40
C ASP A 5 -18.61 51.77 -7.65
N GLU A 6 -17.42 51.75 -7.02
CA GLU A 6 -16.66 52.76 -6.22
C GLU A 6 -17.42 53.16 -4.91
N THR A 7 -16.88 53.44 -3.71
CA THR A 7 -15.69 53.02 -2.88
C THR A 7 -16.17 53.06 -1.38
N ASN A 8 -15.44 53.02 -0.24
CA ASN A 8 -14.01 53.06 0.13
C ASN A 8 -13.80 52.60 1.61
N ASP A 9 -12.53 52.57 2.07
CA ASP A 9 -12.04 52.79 3.46
C ASP A 9 -12.39 51.83 4.64
N ALA A 10 -11.76 51.91 5.84
CA ALA A 10 -10.33 52.00 6.27
C ALA A 10 -10.22 52.25 7.81
N ASN A 11 -9.04 52.02 8.41
CA ASN A 11 -8.62 52.39 9.79
C ASN A 11 -9.35 51.64 10.94
N ASN A 12 -8.84 51.44 12.17
CA ASN A 12 -7.71 51.95 13.00
C ASN A 12 -7.01 50.73 13.69
N VAL A 13 -5.76 50.69 14.17
CA VAL A 13 -4.87 51.65 14.88
C VAL A 13 -5.28 51.97 16.32
N ASN A 14 -4.73 51.22 17.27
CA ASN A 14 -4.11 51.69 18.52
C ASN A 14 -3.57 50.48 19.32
N ASP A 15 -2.73 50.60 20.35
CA ASP A 15 -1.48 51.37 20.60
C ASP A 15 -1.18 51.31 22.12
N ASN A 16 0.11 51.23 22.47
CA ASN A 16 0.73 51.40 23.79
C ASN A 16 0.27 50.53 24.99
N GLY A 17 1.25 50.21 25.86
CA GLY A 17 1.09 49.34 27.02
C GLY A 17 2.42 48.95 27.69
N LYS A 18 3.27 49.95 27.96
CA LYS A 18 4.41 49.79 28.89
C LYS A 18 3.94 50.07 30.32
N ASP A 19 4.55 49.39 31.29
CA ASP A 19 5.10 50.05 32.48
C ASP A 19 6.16 49.16 33.15
N ASP A 20 7.14 49.79 33.80
CA ASP A 20 8.40 49.18 34.27
C ASP A 20 8.34 48.71 35.76
N ILE A 21 9.53 48.42 36.33
CA ILE A 21 9.95 48.60 37.75
C ILE A 21 10.08 47.35 38.68
N VAL A 22 11.36 46.93 38.80
CA VAL A 22 12.16 46.62 40.02
C VAL A 22 12.09 45.23 40.69
N ASP A 23 13.24 44.55 40.61
CA ASP A 23 14.03 43.78 41.59
C ASP A 23 13.40 43.30 42.93
N ASP A 24 13.78 42.07 43.33
CA ASP A 24 14.58 41.92 44.56
C ASP A 24 15.52 40.67 44.52
N ASN A 25 16.49 40.62 45.43
CA ASN A 25 17.60 39.65 45.49
C ASN A 25 17.31 38.41 46.39
N ALA A 26 17.70 37.20 45.94
CA ALA A 26 17.96 36.08 46.85
C ALA A 26 18.90 34.99 46.26
N ASN A 27 20.20 35.17 46.49
CA ASN A 27 21.25 34.16 46.30
C ASN A 27 20.98 32.86 47.11
N THR A 28 21.04 31.68 46.46
CA THR A 28 21.32 30.40 47.15
C THR A 28 22.23 29.46 46.35
N ASN A 29 23.37 29.14 46.98
CA ASN A 29 24.11 27.87 46.97
C ASN A 29 24.28 27.11 45.64
N GLY A 30 25.50 27.10 45.12
CA GLY A 30 25.91 26.13 44.09
C GLY A 30 26.18 24.73 44.68
N ASN A 31 25.97 23.71 43.85
CA ASN A 31 26.52 22.37 44.08
C ASN A 31 26.98 21.80 42.72
N LYS A 32 28.26 22.00 42.38
CA LYS A 32 28.87 21.40 41.18
C LYS A 32 29.34 19.98 41.51
N SER A 33 28.42 19.02 41.40
CA SER A 33 28.69 17.60 41.65
C SER A 33 28.81 16.81 40.35
N ASN A 34 30.07 16.47 40.00
CA ASN A 34 30.52 15.21 39.39
C ASN A 34 29.88 14.59 38.11
N ASP A 35 28.85 15.16 37.49
CA ASP A 35 28.16 14.52 36.35
C ASP A 35 28.96 14.53 35.02
N ASP A 36 30.06 15.29 34.93
CA ASP A 36 30.93 15.39 33.75
C ASP A 36 31.63 14.06 33.35
N HIS A 37 31.58 13.03 34.20
CA HIS A 37 32.34 11.78 34.00
C HIS A 37 31.63 10.71 33.15
N GLU A 38 30.31 10.80 32.95
CA GLU A 38 29.51 9.72 32.32
C GLU A 38 29.32 9.88 30.80
N ILE A 39 29.50 11.09 30.27
CA ILE A 39 29.28 11.42 28.84
C ILE A 39 30.53 11.09 27.97
N ASN A 40 31.70 10.86 28.56
CA ASN A 40 32.96 10.65 27.83
C ASN A 40 33.15 9.21 27.29
N ASN A 41 32.06 8.44 27.20
CA ASN A 41 32.01 7.11 26.59
C ASN A 41 32.03 7.25 25.05
N LYS A 42 33.17 7.72 24.51
CA LYS A 42 33.35 8.12 23.11
C LYS A 42 32.92 7.00 22.16
N VAL A 43 31.83 7.27 21.43
CA VAL A 43 31.11 6.38 20.51
C VAL A 43 32.01 5.30 19.92
N ALA A 44 31.80 4.06 20.36
CA ALA A 44 32.71 2.93 20.13
C ALA A 44 33.07 2.71 18.64
N LEU A 45 32.16 3.06 17.73
CA LEU A 45 32.36 3.02 16.28
C LEU A 45 33.62 3.77 15.80
N PHE A 46 33.95 4.91 16.42
CA PHE A 46 35.15 5.69 16.06
C PHE A 46 36.45 5.19 16.71
N ASN A 47 36.37 4.20 17.61
CA ASN A 47 37.53 3.52 18.16
C ASN A 47 37.87 2.23 17.38
N ILE A 48 37.08 1.89 16.35
CA ILE A 48 37.36 0.77 15.44
C ILE A 48 38.47 1.18 14.46
N PRO A 49 39.55 0.38 14.30
CA PRO A 49 40.58 0.65 13.31
C PRO A 49 40.01 0.72 11.87
N PRO A 50 40.49 1.64 11.01
CA PRO A 50 39.99 1.78 9.63
C PRO A 50 39.99 0.48 8.82
N GLU A 51 40.95 -0.41 9.09
CA GLU A 51 41.15 -1.71 8.46
C GLU A 51 40.00 -2.70 8.74
N ILE A 52 39.28 -2.51 9.85
CA ILE A 52 38.07 -3.27 10.20
C ILE A 52 36.82 -2.50 9.74
N PHE A 53 36.85 -1.17 9.83
CA PHE A 53 35.70 -0.33 9.54
C PHE A 53 35.35 -0.23 8.04
N LEU A 54 36.35 -0.20 7.15
CA LEU A 54 36.13 -0.15 5.70
C LEU A 54 35.45 -1.42 5.16
N PRO A 55 35.89 -2.66 5.48
CA PRO A 55 35.16 -3.87 5.10
C PRO A 55 33.71 -3.93 5.61
N ILE A 56 33.41 -3.37 6.78
CA ILE A 56 32.02 -3.27 7.27
C ILE A 56 31.21 -2.35 6.36
N ILE A 57 31.75 -1.18 6.00
CA ILE A 57 31.11 -0.24 5.07
C ILE A 57 30.87 -0.86 3.69
N ASP A 58 31.85 -1.57 3.13
CA ASP A 58 31.77 -2.11 1.78
C ASP A 58 30.74 -3.24 1.62
N ASN A 59 30.27 -3.82 2.74
CA ASN A 59 29.17 -4.80 2.78
C ASN A 59 27.78 -4.15 2.93
N LEU A 60 27.67 -2.84 3.09
CA LEU A 60 26.37 -2.14 3.22
C LEU A 60 25.77 -1.78 1.85
N GLY A 61 24.45 -1.67 1.78
CA GLY A 61 23.76 -1.14 0.60
C GLY A 61 24.11 0.34 0.36
N LEU A 62 24.12 0.78 -0.90
CA LEU A 62 24.51 2.14 -1.28
C LEU A 62 23.68 3.23 -0.57
N GLY A 63 22.40 2.95 -0.31
CA GLY A 63 21.52 3.82 0.49
C GLY A 63 21.95 3.94 1.95
N ASP A 64 22.33 2.83 2.59
CA ASP A 64 22.85 2.83 3.96
C ASP A 64 24.21 3.54 4.06
N GLN A 65 25.08 3.32 3.08
CA GLN A 65 26.35 4.05 2.93
C GLN A 65 26.12 5.57 2.83
N PHE A 66 25.15 6.00 2.01
CA PHE A 66 24.74 7.41 1.94
C PHE A 66 24.19 7.92 3.28
N ILE A 67 23.27 7.18 3.92
CA ILE A 67 22.68 7.56 5.22
C ILE A 67 23.79 7.76 6.28
N LEU A 68 24.72 6.81 6.41
CA LEU A 68 25.85 6.91 7.33
C LEU A 68 26.73 8.13 7.04
N SER A 69 26.98 8.46 5.76
CA SER A 69 27.74 9.66 5.37
C SER A 69 27.07 11.00 5.76
N GLN A 70 25.78 10.97 6.13
CA GLN A 70 25.08 12.15 6.64
C GLN A 70 25.07 12.27 8.17
N THR A 71 25.38 11.19 8.91
CA THR A 71 25.32 11.19 10.39
C THR A 71 26.47 11.97 11.05
N SER A 72 27.64 12.08 10.43
CA SER A 72 28.78 12.83 10.99
C SER A 72 29.77 13.30 9.93
N ARG A 73 30.56 14.34 10.27
CA ARG A 73 31.66 14.83 9.41
C ARG A 73 32.75 13.79 9.19
N ALA A 74 33.05 12.98 10.22
CA ALA A 74 34.05 11.92 10.14
C ALA A 74 33.62 10.83 9.14
N LEU A 75 32.39 10.32 9.25
CA LEU A 75 31.87 9.34 8.29
C LEU A 75 31.75 9.93 6.89
N ARG A 76 31.31 11.19 6.75
CA ARG A 76 31.32 11.89 5.44
C ARG A 76 32.70 11.90 4.78
N HIS A 77 33.77 12.05 5.55
CA HIS A 77 35.15 11.98 5.06
C HIS A 77 35.63 10.53 4.80
N VAL A 78 35.16 9.54 5.55
CA VAL A 78 35.46 8.13 5.25
C VAL A 78 34.83 7.72 3.91
N PHE A 79 33.60 8.18 3.63
CA PHE A 79 32.95 7.93 2.34
C PHE A 79 33.55 8.76 1.20
N SER A 80 33.66 10.08 1.36
CA SER A 80 34.21 11.03 0.36
C SER A 80 33.72 10.86 -1.10
N ARG A 81 32.51 10.35 -1.31
CA ARG A 81 31.93 10.13 -2.65
C ARG A 81 31.17 11.35 -3.14
N ASP A 82 31.26 11.62 -4.44
CA ASP A 82 30.28 12.45 -5.13
C ASP A 82 29.01 11.63 -5.34
N TRP A 83 28.09 11.72 -4.38
CA TRP A 83 26.80 11.02 -4.44
C TRP A 83 25.96 11.40 -5.67
N VAL A 84 26.14 12.58 -6.26
CA VAL A 84 25.43 12.99 -7.49
C VAL A 84 25.98 12.21 -8.68
N GLN A 85 27.31 12.12 -8.78
CA GLN A 85 27.97 11.30 -9.80
C GLN A 85 27.65 9.80 -9.63
N GLU A 86 27.67 9.27 -8.41
CA GLU A 86 27.28 7.87 -8.12
C GLU A 86 25.82 7.60 -8.53
N MET A 87 24.85 8.39 -8.05
CA MET A 87 23.43 8.21 -8.34
C MET A 87 23.11 8.28 -9.85
N SER A 88 23.82 9.12 -10.61
CA SER A 88 23.63 9.24 -12.06
C SER A 88 24.16 8.07 -12.88
N GLN A 89 24.94 7.16 -12.29
CA GLN A 89 25.41 5.92 -12.91
C GLN A 89 24.53 4.70 -12.58
N LEU A 90 23.59 4.82 -11.65
CA LEU A 90 22.75 3.71 -11.23
C LEU A 90 21.70 3.32 -12.29
N GLY A 91 21.56 2.01 -12.51
CA GLY A 91 20.39 1.47 -13.22
C GLY A 91 19.10 1.77 -12.45
N PHE A 92 17.98 1.90 -13.17
CA PHE A 92 16.65 2.24 -12.64
C PHE A 92 16.29 1.50 -11.34
N LYS A 93 16.46 0.17 -11.29
CA LYS A 93 16.12 -0.65 -10.10
C LYS A 93 16.97 -0.30 -8.88
N ASP A 94 18.23 0.04 -9.07
CA ASP A 94 19.18 0.26 -7.97
C ASP A 94 19.16 1.73 -7.51
N SER A 95 18.85 2.67 -8.42
CA SER A 95 18.43 4.04 -8.08
C SER A 95 17.16 4.03 -7.22
N LEU A 96 16.17 3.21 -7.58
CA LEU A 96 14.93 3.08 -6.83
C LEU A 96 15.11 2.42 -5.46
N ARG A 97 15.95 1.37 -5.36
CA ARG A 97 16.37 0.79 -4.07
C ARG A 97 17.11 1.79 -3.19
N PHE A 98 18.02 2.58 -3.77
CA PHE A 98 18.72 3.66 -3.08
C PHE A 98 17.72 4.66 -2.49
N TRP A 99 16.78 5.17 -3.30
CA TRP A 99 15.79 6.13 -2.81
C TRP A 99 14.82 5.54 -1.78
N ALA A 100 14.40 4.29 -1.92
CA ALA A 100 13.58 3.60 -0.92
C ALA A 100 14.30 3.49 0.44
N ALA A 101 15.58 3.11 0.43
CA ALA A 101 16.40 3.08 1.64
C ALA A 101 16.49 4.48 2.30
N VAL A 102 16.70 5.54 1.52
CA VAL A 102 16.71 6.93 2.04
C VAL A 102 15.32 7.38 2.53
N ALA A 103 14.24 6.97 1.87
CA ALA A 103 12.86 7.26 2.27
C ALA A 103 12.52 6.59 3.62
N SER A 104 13.00 5.37 3.88
CA SER A 104 12.75 4.65 5.15
C SER A 104 13.16 5.43 6.41
N ARG A 105 14.11 6.38 6.26
CA ARG A 105 14.63 7.25 7.34
C ARG A 105 14.08 8.68 7.30
N LYS A 106 13.15 8.99 6.39
CA LYS A 106 12.51 10.30 6.23
C LYS A 106 10.98 10.17 6.38
N PRO A 107 10.38 10.51 7.54
CA PRO A 107 8.93 10.39 7.72
C PRO A 107 8.16 11.19 6.66
N ASP A 108 8.64 12.39 6.34
CA ASP A 108 7.98 13.34 5.45
C ASP A 108 8.25 13.08 3.96
N HIS A 109 8.96 12.00 3.57
CA HIS A 109 9.29 11.71 2.18
C HIS A 109 9.06 10.23 1.82
N TRP A 110 8.66 9.96 0.57
CA TRP A 110 8.51 8.62 -0.01
C TRP A 110 9.28 8.50 -1.33
N ALA A 111 9.62 7.28 -1.76
CA ALA A 111 10.39 7.05 -2.98
C ALA A 111 9.47 6.66 -4.14
N CYS A 112 9.43 7.45 -5.22
CA CYS A 112 8.58 7.15 -6.36
C CYS A 112 9.26 6.19 -7.34
N SER A 113 8.60 5.06 -7.64
CA SER A 113 9.03 4.12 -8.67
C SER A 113 9.16 4.75 -10.05
N HIS A 114 8.20 5.56 -10.48
CA HIS A 114 8.16 6.14 -11.83
C HIS A 114 9.35 7.07 -12.12
N CYS A 115 9.57 8.08 -11.28
CA CYS A 115 10.58 9.11 -11.54
C CYS A 115 11.95 8.85 -10.90
N CYS A 116 12.06 7.84 -10.02
CA CYS A 116 13.23 7.54 -9.19
C CYS A 116 13.75 8.77 -8.41
N ARG A 117 12.87 9.37 -7.59
CA ARG A 117 13.18 10.49 -6.69
C ARG A 117 12.40 10.37 -5.38
N LEU A 118 12.82 11.14 -4.38
CA LEU A 118 12.02 11.40 -3.20
C LEU A 118 10.98 12.49 -3.48
N HIS A 119 9.74 12.23 -3.10
CA HIS A 119 8.66 13.21 -3.05
C HIS A 119 8.28 13.49 -1.58
N PRO A 120 7.80 14.71 -1.26
CA PRO A 120 7.20 14.96 0.05
C PRO A 120 5.92 14.13 0.23
N VAL A 121 5.57 13.86 1.48
CA VAL A 121 4.29 13.27 1.87
C VAL A 121 3.22 14.37 1.96
N ASP A 122 2.13 14.22 1.23
CA ASP A 122 0.88 14.95 1.49
C ASP A 122 0.06 14.14 2.49
N THR A 123 -0.18 14.68 3.69
CA THR A 123 -0.95 13.98 4.73
C THR A 123 -2.46 13.98 4.48
N SER A 124 -2.93 14.60 3.39
CA SER A 124 -4.29 14.46 2.87
C SER A 124 -4.43 13.33 1.82
N ASP A 125 -3.32 12.80 1.30
CA ASP A 125 -3.29 11.67 0.36
C ASP A 125 -3.45 10.33 1.08
N THR A 126 -4.71 9.90 1.26
CA THR A 126 -5.07 8.61 1.84
C THR A 126 -5.83 7.76 0.81
N PRO A 127 -5.90 6.42 0.96
CA PRO A 127 -6.67 5.59 0.04
C PRO A 127 -8.16 5.96 -0.09
N ASN A 128 -8.73 6.64 0.91
CA ASN A 128 -10.10 7.14 0.93
C ASN A 128 -10.25 8.57 0.36
N THR A 129 -9.12 9.27 0.17
CA THR A 129 -9.02 10.65 -0.33
C THR A 129 -7.77 10.79 -1.21
N PRO A 130 -7.64 9.99 -2.29
CA PRO A 130 -6.40 9.90 -3.05
C PRO A 130 -6.05 11.23 -3.72
N ARG A 131 -4.74 11.48 -3.85
CA ARG A 131 -4.19 12.62 -4.61
C ARG A 131 -3.40 12.13 -5.82
N ASP A 132 -3.38 12.94 -6.88
CA ASP A 132 -2.51 12.69 -8.02
C ASP A 132 -1.04 12.79 -7.58
N PRO A 133 -0.19 11.76 -7.82
CA PRO A 133 1.20 11.80 -7.40
C PRO A 133 1.94 12.91 -8.19
N PRO A 134 2.90 13.66 -7.60
CA PRO A 134 3.45 14.89 -8.20
C PRO A 134 4.32 14.69 -9.47
N CYS A 135 4.31 13.50 -10.06
CA CYS A 135 4.96 13.16 -11.32
C CYS A 135 3.99 12.53 -12.35
N PHE A 136 2.67 12.56 -12.11
CA PHE A 136 1.62 11.99 -12.98
C PHE A 136 1.82 10.49 -13.28
N ALA A 137 2.23 9.74 -12.25
CA ALA A 137 2.44 8.30 -12.33
C ALA A 137 1.12 7.53 -12.16
N GLU A 138 0.43 7.26 -13.28
CA GLU A 138 -0.79 6.44 -13.37
C GLU A 138 -0.51 4.95 -13.04
N TYR A 139 -0.29 4.65 -11.75
CA TYR A 139 -0.08 3.30 -11.19
C TYR A 139 -0.78 3.14 -9.84
N GLY A 140 -2.01 3.63 -9.74
CA GLY A 140 -2.93 3.26 -8.65
C GLY A 140 -3.59 1.92 -8.92
N MET A 141 -4.16 1.29 -7.89
CA MET A 141 -5.03 0.13 -8.06
C MET A 141 -6.46 0.63 -8.40
N GLU A 142 -6.68 1.03 -9.66
CA GLU A 142 -7.82 1.88 -10.06
C GLU A 142 -9.22 1.22 -10.05
N ASP A 143 -9.33 -0.12 -9.97
CA ASP A 143 -10.62 -0.83 -9.95
C ASP A 143 -10.96 -1.42 -8.56
N VAL A 144 -10.37 -0.89 -7.47
CA VAL A 144 -10.71 -1.25 -6.07
C VAL A 144 -11.99 -0.51 -5.61
N SER A 145 -13.06 -0.75 -6.35
CA SER A 145 -14.44 -0.31 -6.05
C SER A 145 -14.68 1.22 -6.02
N LYS A 146 -15.79 1.65 -5.40
CA LYS A 146 -16.50 2.92 -5.63
C LYS A 146 -15.92 4.10 -4.84
N GLY A 147 -14.61 4.33 -4.95
CA GLY A 147 -13.91 5.46 -4.32
C GLY A 147 -12.90 5.08 -3.23
N TYR A 148 -12.25 3.93 -3.37
CA TYR A 148 -11.01 3.62 -2.67
C TYR A 148 -9.90 3.43 -3.71
N THR A 149 -8.70 3.97 -3.47
CA THR A 149 -7.59 3.87 -4.43
C THR A 149 -6.27 3.78 -3.69
N LEU A 150 -5.72 2.57 -3.61
CA LEU A 150 -4.42 2.33 -3.02
C LEU A 150 -3.30 2.76 -3.99
N GLN A 151 -2.30 3.47 -3.47
CA GLN A 151 -1.07 3.82 -4.17
C GLN A 151 0.17 3.27 -3.47
N GLU A 152 1.26 3.17 -4.22
CA GLU A 152 2.59 2.75 -3.75
C GLU A 152 3.11 3.65 -2.60
N SER A 153 2.78 4.95 -2.66
CA SER A 153 3.05 5.95 -1.63
C SER A 153 2.37 5.58 -0.30
N HIS A 154 1.10 5.15 -0.34
CA HIS A 154 0.32 4.77 0.83
C HIS A 154 0.94 3.55 1.54
N VAL A 155 1.30 2.52 0.78
CA VAL A 155 1.93 1.29 1.32
C VAL A 155 3.30 1.61 1.94
N GLN A 156 4.16 2.33 1.22
CA GLN A 156 5.46 2.79 1.76
C GLN A 156 5.30 3.61 3.04
N ASN A 157 4.38 4.57 3.06
CA ASN A 157 4.18 5.46 4.20
C ASN A 157 3.59 4.72 5.40
N ALA A 158 2.60 3.85 5.21
CA ALA A 158 1.97 3.10 6.29
C ALA A 158 3.00 2.25 7.05
N LEU A 159 3.80 1.46 6.33
CA LEU A 159 4.84 0.61 6.89
C LEU A 159 5.92 1.43 7.61
N LYS A 160 6.49 2.43 6.92
CA LYS A 160 7.52 3.33 7.45
C LYS A 160 7.07 4.05 8.73
N LEU A 161 5.85 4.57 8.75
CA LEU A 161 5.32 5.32 9.90
C LEU A 161 4.92 4.41 11.06
N HIS A 162 4.45 3.18 10.78
CA HIS A 162 4.22 2.15 11.79
C HIS A 162 5.53 1.79 12.52
N ARG A 163 6.62 1.54 11.79
CA ARG A 163 7.94 1.28 12.39
C ARG A 163 8.52 2.49 13.14
N LEU A 164 8.26 3.72 12.68
CA LEU A 164 8.75 4.93 13.36
C LEU A 164 7.94 5.25 14.63
N GLY A 165 6.63 4.94 14.66
CA GLY A 165 5.77 4.90 15.84
C GLY A 165 5.46 6.24 16.54
N ASN A 166 6.20 7.31 16.25
CA ASN A 166 6.10 8.61 16.93
C ASN A 166 5.86 9.80 15.98
N GLN A 167 5.63 9.54 14.69
CA GLN A 167 5.51 10.55 13.64
C GLN A 167 4.25 10.31 12.81
N HIS A 168 3.58 11.40 12.39
CA HIS A 168 2.41 11.41 11.50
C HIS A 168 1.34 10.35 11.83
N GLN A 169 1.02 10.18 13.12
CA GLN A 169 0.12 9.11 13.57
C GLN A 169 -1.33 9.28 13.08
N ASP A 170 -1.83 10.52 12.95
CA ASP A 170 -3.15 10.78 12.35
C ASP A 170 -3.19 10.39 10.86
N TYR A 171 -2.09 10.59 10.14
CA TYR A 171 -1.95 10.18 8.75
C TYR A 171 -1.86 8.65 8.63
N LEU A 172 -1.07 7.99 9.50
CA LEU A 172 -1.05 6.53 9.60
C LEU A 172 -2.44 5.96 9.89
N ALA A 173 -3.21 6.57 10.80
CA ALA A 173 -4.59 6.18 11.06
C ALA A 173 -5.51 6.39 9.83
N GLY A 174 -5.25 7.40 9.01
CA GLY A 174 -5.92 7.61 7.71
C GLY A 174 -5.56 6.57 6.65
N LEU A 175 -4.29 6.16 6.57
CA LEU A 175 -3.80 5.09 5.68
C LEU A 175 -4.35 3.71 6.10
N MET A 176 -4.40 3.46 7.41
CA MET A 176 -4.91 2.21 8.00
C MET A 176 -6.44 2.22 8.21
N ARG A 177 -7.17 3.20 7.68
CA ARG A 177 -8.61 3.34 7.89
C ARG A 177 -9.38 2.31 7.05
N PRO A 178 -10.21 1.43 7.67
CA PRO A 178 -11.10 0.55 6.93
C PRO A 178 -12.12 1.34 6.09
N TYR A 179 -12.46 0.77 4.94
CA TYR A 179 -13.43 1.30 3.99
C TYR A 179 -14.61 0.35 3.85
N SER A 180 -15.80 0.87 3.56
CA SER A 180 -16.99 0.06 3.34
C SER A 180 -17.99 0.78 2.46
N THR A 181 -18.66 0.05 1.58
CA THR A 181 -19.81 0.55 0.80
C THR A 181 -20.96 -0.45 0.82
N PHE A 182 -22.16 0.05 0.55
CA PHE A 182 -23.34 -0.75 0.32
C PHE A 182 -24.03 -0.27 -0.96
N SER A 183 -24.50 -1.18 -1.79
CA SER A 183 -25.39 -0.86 -2.90
C SER A 183 -26.43 -1.94 -3.12
N LYS A 184 -27.66 -1.52 -3.39
CA LYS A 184 -28.71 -2.37 -3.95
C LYS A 184 -28.65 -2.25 -5.48
N ARG A 185 -28.70 -3.38 -6.20
CA ARG A 185 -28.83 -3.40 -7.66
C ARG A 185 -30.25 -3.79 -8.02
N GLU A 186 -30.94 -2.94 -8.78
CA GLU A 186 -32.34 -3.13 -9.18
C GLU A 186 -32.43 -3.34 -10.70
N PHE A 187 -33.28 -4.27 -11.13
CA PHE A 187 -33.41 -4.71 -12.52
C PHE A 187 -34.87 -4.58 -12.99
N MET A 188 -35.08 -4.47 -14.32
CA MET A 188 -36.41 -4.16 -14.87
C MET A 188 -37.39 -5.35 -14.85
N PHE A 189 -36.88 -6.57 -14.83
CA PHE A 189 -37.67 -7.82 -14.95
C PHE A 189 -37.23 -8.92 -13.96
N GLU A 190 -36.47 -8.52 -12.94
CA GLU A 190 -35.70 -9.41 -12.06
C GLU A 190 -35.67 -8.82 -10.66
N ASN A 191 -35.65 -9.67 -9.63
CA ASN A 191 -35.56 -9.20 -8.25
C ASN A 191 -34.23 -8.50 -7.99
N ALA A 192 -34.24 -7.55 -7.06
CA ALA A 192 -33.05 -6.83 -6.67
C ALA A 192 -32.16 -7.67 -5.75
N PHE A 193 -30.85 -7.44 -5.80
CA PHE A 193 -29.90 -8.00 -4.82
C PHE A 193 -29.11 -6.89 -4.13
N THR A 194 -28.56 -7.18 -2.96
CA THR A 194 -27.70 -6.28 -2.21
C THR A 194 -26.24 -6.71 -2.29
N GLU A 195 -25.35 -5.73 -2.30
CA GLU A 195 -23.91 -5.88 -2.40
C GLU A 195 -23.29 -4.99 -1.33
N SER A 196 -22.83 -5.60 -0.23
CA SER A 196 -22.03 -4.97 0.81
C SER A 196 -20.56 -5.30 0.56
N TYR A 197 -19.70 -4.29 0.64
CA TYR A 197 -18.25 -4.43 0.45
C TYR A 197 -17.53 -3.82 1.64
N THR A 198 -16.52 -4.51 2.18
CA THR A 198 -15.59 -3.95 3.16
C THR A 198 -14.14 -4.23 2.77
N LEU A 199 -13.27 -3.28 3.09
CA LEU A 199 -11.83 -3.36 2.88
C LEU A 199 -11.13 -2.98 4.19
N ASN A 200 -10.28 -3.87 4.68
CA ASN A 200 -9.61 -3.76 5.96
C ASN A 200 -8.09 -3.86 5.76
N PRO A 201 -7.33 -2.76 5.87
CA PRO A 201 -5.86 -2.80 5.83
C PRO A 201 -5.28 -3.15 7.21
N ARG A 202 -4.18 -3.91 7.24
CA ARG A 202 -3.37 -4.21 8.44
C ARG A 202 -1.89 -4.23 8.11
N ILE A 203 -1.06 -4.09 9.14
CA ILE A 203 0.37 -4.41 9.08
C ILE A 203 0.60 -5.63 9.98
N ILE A 204 1.14 -6.71 9.41
CA ILE A 204 1.38 -7.99 10.07
C ILE A 204 2.78 -8.45 9.66
N ASP A 205 3.64 -8.79 10.62
CA ASP A 205 5.06 -9.16 10.40
C ASP A 205 5.83 -8.18 9.49
N ASN A 206 5.59 -6.87 9.67
CA ASN A 206 6.09 -5.78 8.83
C ASN A 206 5.69 -5.87 7.34
N ARG A 207 4.55 -6.51 7.03
CA ARG A 207 3.95 -6.60 5.69
C ARG A 207 2.59 -5.89 5.67
N PHE A 208 2.30 -5.15 4.61
CA PHE A 208 1.04 -4.46 4.42
C PHE A 208 0.05 -5.41 3.74
N ILE A 209 -1.00 -5.78 4.46
CA ILE A 209 -1.97 -6.78 4.03
C ILE A 209 -3.37 -6.17 4.04
N ILE A 210 -4.12 -6.35 2.97
CA ILE A 210 -5.54 -6.00 2.91
C ILE A 210 -6.38 -7.28 2.95
N GLN A 211 -7.45 -7.28 3.74
CA GLN A 211 -8.60 -8.15 3.52
C GLN A 211 -9.70 -7.36 2.81
N GLU A 212 -10.15 -7.86 1.67
CA GLU A 212 -11.40 -7.45 1.03
C GLU A 212 -12.50 -8.49 1.31
N GLU A 213 -13.74 -8.05 1.51
CA GLU A 213 -14.91 -8.90 1.71
C GLU A 213 -16.11 -8.35 0.94
N TRP A 214 -16.72 -9.20 0.11
CA TRP A 214 -17.98 -8.95 -0.58
C TRP A 214 -19.05 -9.86 0.03
N ILE A 215 -20.14 -9.27 0.53
CA ILE A 215 -21.34 -9.98 0.96
C ILE A 215 -22.46 -9.63 -0.02
N ILE A 216 -22.93 -10.63 -0.77
CA ILE A 216 -24.01 -10.52 -1.74
C ILE A 216 -25.22 -11.22 -1.18
N GLN A 217 -26.41 -10.59 -1.25
CA GLN A 217 -27.66 -11.20 -0.79
C GLN A 217 -28.73 -11.07 -1.86
N ASP A 218 -29.35 -12.18 -2.23
CA ASP A 218 -30.39 -12.29 -3.26
C ASP A 218 -31.66 -12.91 -2.65
N GLU A 219 -32.82 -12.30 -2.89
CA GLU A 219 -34.11 -12.77 -2.35
C GLU A 219 -34.58 -14.09 -3.00
N ASP A 220 -34.05 -14.43 -4.19
CA ASP A 220 -34.34 -15.69 -4.88
C ASP A 220 -33.29 -16.78 -4.56
N GLU A 221 -32.19 -16.82 -5.31
CA GLU A 221 -31.04 -17.71 -5.13
C GLU A 221 -29.76 -16.98 -5.54
N VAL A 222 -28.72 -17.00 -4.70
CA VAL A 222 -27.52 -16.17 -4.91
C VAL A 222 -26.66 -16.58 -6.12
N ASP A 223 -26.86 -17.78 -6.68
CA ASP A 223 -26.25 -18.20 -7.95
C ASP A 223 -26.62 -17.27 -9.11
N ARG A 224 -27.84 -16.68 -9.10
CA ARG A 224 -28.26 -15.71 -10.10
C ARG A 224 -27.37 -14.47 -10.08
N ALA A 225 -27.22 -13.83 -8.92
CA ALA A 225 -26.34 -12.69 -8.73
C ALA A 225 -24.87 -13.04 -9.07
N LEU A 226 -24.36 -14.16 -8.54
CA LEU A 226 -22.98 -14.62 -8.74
C LEU A 226 -22.64 -14.92 -10.20
N SER A 227 -23.57 -15.50 -10.96
CA SER A 227 -23.31 -15.95 -12.34
C SER A 227 -23.58 -14.89 -13.42
N GLN A 228 -24.33 -13.82 -13.11
CA GLN A 228 -24.80 -12.87 -14.13
C GLN A 228 -24.43 -11.40 -13.84
N HIS A 229 -24.38 -10.98 -12.58
CA HIS A 229 -24.47 -9.55 -12.23
C HIS A 229 -23.32 -8.98 -11.38
N VAL A 230 -22.46 -9.81 -10.80
CA VAL A 230 -21.37 -9.35 -9.91
C VAL A 230 -20.08 -9.01 -10.68
N LYS A 231 -19.35 -8.02 -10.18
CA LYS A 231 -18.02 -7.60 -10.68
C LYS A 231 -17.05 -7.63 -9.51
N ILE A 232 -16.23 -8.67 -9.41
CA ILE A 232 -15.33 -8.91 -8.26
C ILE A 232 -13.91 -9.11 -8.78
N TYR A 233 -12.96 -8.36 -8.23
CA TYR A 233 -11.53 -8.52 -8.49
C TYR A 233 -10.82 -8.96 -7.21
N ALA A 234 -10.58 -10.26 -7.06
CA ALA A 234 -9.70 -10.74 -6.00
C ALA A 234 -8.24 -10.30 -6.26
N CYS A 235 -7.86 -10.09 -7.53
CA CYS A 235 -6.63 -9.40 -7.95
C CYS A 235 -6.72 -9.09 -9.47
N PRO A 236 -5.77 -8.34 -10.07
CA PRO A 236 -5.75 -8.11 -11.53
C PRO A 236 -5.70 -9.40 -12.36
N HIS A 237 -5.24 -10.50 -11.75
CA HIS A 237 -5.10 -11.81 -12.38
C HIS A 237 -6.33 -12.72 -12.24
N VAL A 238 -7.24 -12.44 -11.30
CA VAL A 238 -8.39 -13.31 -10.94
C VAL A 238 -9.60 -12.43 -10.65
N GLY A 239 -10.58 -12.45 -11.56
CA GLY A 239 -11.79 -11.64 -11.43
C GLY A 239 -13.00 -12.17 -12.19
N VAL A 240 -14.17 -11.89 -11.62
CA VAL A 240 -15.49 -12.11 -12.21
C VAL A 240 -15.90 -10.83 -12.94
N PHE A 241 -16.31 -10.97 -14.20
CA PHE A 241 -16.64 -9.84 -15.06
C PHE A 241 -18.10 -9.91 -15.47
N ASP A 242 -18.89 -8.94 -15.00
CA ASP A 242 -20.27 -8.67 -15.43
C ASP A 242 -20.39 -8.58 -16.98
N GLY A 243 -21.45 -9.17 -17.55
CA GLY A 243 -21.96 -8.84 -18.88
C GLY A 243 -21.66 -9.79 -20.05
N GLY A 244 -22.54 -10.77 -20.27
CA GLY A 244 -22.82 -11.34 -21.60
C GLY A 244 -21.91 -12.46 -22.13
N TYR A 245 -22.24 -12.96 -23.32
CA TYR A 245 -21.67 -14.20 -23.90
C TYR A 245 -20.13 -14.25 -23.90
N LEU A 246 -19.47 -13.17 -24.32
CA LEU A 246 -18.01 -13.05 -24.38
C LEU A 246 -17.32 -12.89 -23.01
N ARG A 247 -18.09 -12.83 -21.92
CA ARG A 247 -17.59 -12.81 -20.54
C ARG A 247 -18.03 -14.01 -19.70
N SER A 248 -18.96 -14.81 -20.22
CA SER A 248 -19.34 -16.08 -19.60
C SER A 248 -18.13 -16.96 -19.30
N ILE A 249 -18.12 -17.59 -18.13
CA ILE A 249 -17.10 -18.58 -17.74
C ILE A 249 -16.93 -19.66 -18.83
N ASP A 250 -18.00 -20.08 -19.49
CA ASP A 250 -17.95 -21.13 -20.52
C ASP A 250 -17.24 -20.63 -21.81
N TRP A 251 -17.30 -19.32 -22.12
CA TRP A 251 -16.44 -18.70 -23.14
C TRP A 251 -15.00 -18.57 -22.65
N LYS A 252 -14.77 -18.13 -21.40
CA LYS A 252 -13.40 -18.04 -20.81
C LYS A 252 -12.70 -19.40 -20.80
N MET A 253 -13.41 -20.49 -20.51
CA MET A 253 -12.87 -21.86 -20.55
C MET A 253 -12.50 -22.28 -21.97
N GLN A 254 -13.35 -22.00 -22.97
CA GLN A 254 -13.04 -22.26 -24.39
C GLN A 254 -11.85 -21.43 -24.89
N ALA A 255 -11.81 -20.14 -24.53
CA ALA A 255 -10.70 -19.24 -24.84
C ALA A 255 -9.41 -19.69 -24.15
N SER A 256 -9.46 -20.11 -22.88
CA SER A 256 -8.29 -20.62 -22.14
C SER A 256 -7.76 -21.92 -22.73
N GLU A 257 -8.61 -22.89 -23.09
CA GLU A 257 -8.16 -24.13 -23.76
C GLU A 257 -7.58 -23.86 -25.15
N LEU A 258 -8.15 -22.91 -25.91
CA LEU A 258 -7.57 -22.47 -27.19
C LEU A 258 -6.21 -21.78 -26.98
N LEU A 259 -6.10 -20.88 -26.01
CA LEU A 259 -4.86 -20.21 -25.63
C LEU A 259 -3.81 -21.21 -25.12
N ARG A 260 -4.20 -22.24 -24.36
CA ARG A 260 -3.31 -23.27 -23.83
C ARG A 260 -2.65 -24.12 -24.94
N ARG A 261 -3.37 -24.34 -26.05
CA ARG A 261 -2.84 -24.99 -27.27
C ARG A 261 -1.84 -24.12 -28.02
N ILE A 262 -2.05 -22.79 -28.04
CA ILE A 262 -1.20 -21.83 -28.75
C ILE A 262 0.00 -21.38 -27.88
N ARG A 263 -0.19 -21.32 -26.56
CA ARG A 263 0.77 -20.87 -25.54
C ARG A 263 0.72 -21.84 -24.33
N PRO A 264 1.58 -22.89 -24.31
CA PRO A 264 1.68 -23.80 -23.17
C PRO A 264 2.07 -23.07 -21.87
N GLY A 265 1.09 -22.86 -20.99
CA GLY A 265 1.21 -22.06 -19.77
C GLY A 265 0.37 -20.78 -19.73
N ALA A 266 -0.72 -20.69 -20.52
CA ALA A 266 -1.89 -19.92 -20.11
C ALA A 266 -2.46 -20.53 -18.80
N PHE A 267 -2.95 -19.68 -17.89
CA PHE A 267 -3.44 -20.09 -16.56
C PHE A 267 -4.98 -20.16 -16.51
N GLU A 268 -5.49 -20.70 -15.41
CA GLU A 268 -6.93 -20.78 -15.15
C GLU A 268 -7.46 -19.42 -14.69
N ILE A 269 -8.07 -18.69 -15.63
CA ILE A 269 -8.66 -17.35 -15.39
C ILE A 269 -9.99 -17.46 -14.62
N THR A 270 -10.55 -18.66 -14.56
CA THR A 270 -11.89 -18.97 -14.07
C THR A 270 -11.91 -19.56 -12.67
N ILE A 271 -10.78 -19.59 -11.92
CA ILE A 271 -10.71 -20.28 -10.60
C ILE A 271 -11.79 -19.75 -9.65
N LEU A 272 -11.91 -18.43 -9.48
CA LEU A 272 -12.91 -17.81 -8.60
C LEU A 272 -14.35 -18.12 -9.04
N GLU A 273 -14.64 -18.14 -10.34
CA GLU A 273 -15.97 -18.48 -10.87
C GLU A 273 -16.29 -19.98 -10.73
N SER A 274 -15.27 -20.84 -10.86
CA SER A 274 -15.36 -22.27 -10.54
C SER A 274 -15.62 -22.49 -9.06
N MET A 275 -14.95 -21.74 -8.17
CA MET A 275 -15.19 -21.78 -6.72
C MET A 275 -16.62 -21.32 -6.37
N MET A 276 -17.13 -20.27 -7.00
CA MET A 276 -18.54 -19.87 -6.83
C MET A 276 -19.50 -20.98 -7.27
N ARG A 277 -19.31 -21.53 -8.48
CA ARG A 277 -20.07 -22.68 -9.00
C ARG A 277 -19.94 -23.95 -8.14
N LEU A 278 -18.90 -24.08 -7.30
CA LEU A 278 -18.71 -25.18 -6.34
C LEU A 278 -19.35 -24.86 -4.98
N ALA A 279 -19.22 -23.64 -4.47
CA ALA A 279 -19.83 -23.20 -3.22
C ALA A 279 -21.36 -23.21 -3.29
N VAL A 280 -21.96 -22.80 -4.41
CA VAL A 280 -23.40 -22.94 -4.69
C VAL A 280 -23.85 -24.41 -4.64
N LYS A 281 -22.99 -25.35 -5.07
CA LYS A 281 -23.29 -26.80 -5.04
C LYS A 281 -22.94 -27.48 -3.72
N GLY A 282 -22.28 -26.77 -2.82
CA GLY A 282 -21.90 -27.21 -1.48
C GLY A 282 -22.11 -26.09 -0.46
N PRO A 283 -23.35 -25.60 -0.28
CA PRO A 283 -23.64 -24.52 0.65
C PRO A 283 -23.29 -24.93 2.09
N GLY A 284 -22.93 -23.95 2.91
CA GLY A 284 -22.36 -24.15 4.25
C GLY A 284 -20.86 -24.42 4.28
N TYR A 285 -20.20 -24.73 3.16
CA TYR A 285 -18.76 -25.03 3.10
C TYR A 285 -17.94 -23.88 2.51
N SER A 286 -16.84 -23.52 3.20
CA SER A 286 -15.82 -22.62 2.65
C SER A 286 -14.98 -23.30 1.57
N MET A 287 -15.03 -22.77 0.36
CA MET A 287 -14.06 -23.07 -0.71
C MET A 287 -12.87 -22.13 -0.57
N TYR A 288 -11.64 -22.62 -0.79
CA TYR A 288 -10.41 -21.84 -0.68
C TYR A 288 -9.46 -22.09 -1.86
N ASP A 289 -8.84 -21.03 -2.38
CA ASP A 289 -7.73 -21.12 -3.35
C ASP A 289 -6.83 -19.86 -3.27
N SER A 290 -5.87 -19.74 -4.18
CA SER A 290 -4.86 -18.67 -4.24
C SER A 290 -4.63 -18.20 -5.69
N CYS A 291 -3.98 -17.05 -5.86
CA CYS A 291 -3.54 -16.60 -7.18
C CYS A 291 -2.19 -17.24 -7.55
N PRO A 292 -2.02 -17.80 -8.77
CA PRO A 292 -0.74 -18.36 -9.23
C PRO A 292 0.27 -17.30 -9.71
N ARG A 293 0.00 -16.00 -9.49
CA ARG A 293 0.81 -14.87 -9.99
C ARG A 293 1.20 -13.86 -8.91
N CYS A 294 0.22 -13.32 -8.17
CA CYS A 294 0.42 -12.42 -7.04
C CYS A 294 0.15 -13.13 -5.70
N PRO A 295 0.61 -12.60 -4.55
CA PRO A 295 0.39 -13.20 -3.24
C PRO A 295 -1.00 -12.80 -2.75
N THR A 296 -2.01 -13.43 -3.33
CA THR A 296 -3.42 -13.28 -2.98
C THR A 296 -4.03 -14.63 -2.66
N ASP A 297 -4.67 -14.75 -1.51
CA ASP A 297 -5.55 -15.87 -1.17
C ASP A 297 -7.01 -15.45 -1.27
N TYR A 298 -7.93 -16.38 -1.52
CA TYR A 298 -9.37 -16.10 -1.50
C TYR A 298 -10.19 -17.25 -0.89
N GLU A 299 -11.37 -16.88 -0.40
CA GLU A 299 -12.41 -17.76 0.14
C GLU A 299 -13.73 -17.44 -0.55
N VAL A 300 -14.54 -18.46 -0.82
CA VAL A 300 -15.95 -18.31 -1.22
C VAL A 300 -16.81 -19.21 -0.33
N VAL A 301 -17.84 -18.64 0.27
CA VAL A 301 -18.85 -19.34 1.09
C VAL A 301 -20.23 -18.97 0.57
N VAL A 302 -21.13 -19.94 0.45
CA VAL A 302 -22.56 -19.72 0.24
C VAL A 302 -23.29 -20.24 1.48
N SER A 303 -24.28 -19.51 1.98
CA SER A 303 -25.08 -19.90 3.16
C SER A 303 -25.93 -21.15 2.89
N GLU A 304 -26.31 -21.88 3.94
CA GLU A 304 -27.15 -23.09 3.83
C GLU A 304 -28.53 -22.81 3.21
N ASP A 305 -29.04 -21.58 3.35
CA ASP A 305 -30.27 -21.11 2.71
C ASP A 305 -30.09 -20.64 1.25
N GLN A 306 -28.84 -20.60 0.74
CA GLN A 306 -28.45 -20.12 -0.59
C GLN A 306 -28.84 -18.67 -0.94
N HIS A 307 -29.27 -17.86 0.04
CA HIS A 307 -29.61 -16.45 -0.16
C HIS A 307 -28.42 -15.50 -0.02
N THR A 308 -27.34 -15.91 0.66
CA THR A 308 -26.15 -15.08 0.90
C THR A 308 -24.87 -15.76 0.40
N ALA A 309 -24.05 -15.01 -0.32
CA ALA A 309 -22.69 -15.40 -0.68
C ALA A 309 -21.69 -14.43 -0.07
N THR A 310 -20.64 -14.97 0.54
CA THR A 310 -19.50 -14.20 1.06
C THR A 310 -18.24 -14.60 0.31
N ILE A 311 -17.61 -13.63 -0.34
CA ILE A 311 -16.30 -13.77 -0.96
C ILE A 311 -15.30 -12.96 -0.14
N ARG A 312 -14.12 -13.51 0.10
CA ARG A 312 -13.00 -12.78 0.71
C ARG A 312 -11.75 -12.91 -0.14
N ALA A 313 -10.94 -11.87 -0.16
CA ALA A 313 -9.59 -11.89 -0.69
C ALA A 313 -8.62 -11.31 0.34
N TRP A 314 -7.41 -11.89 0.42
CA TRP A 314 -6.33 -11.42 1.29
C TRP A 314 -5.10 -11.14 0.43
N HIS A 315 -4.66 -9.88 0.39
CA HIS A 315 -3.68 -9.35 -0.55
C HIS A 315 -2.44 -8.91 0.22
N ASP A 316 -1.27 -9.47 -0.10
CA ASP A 316 0.01 -9.08 0.50
C ASP A 316 0.76 -8.11 -0.43
N PHE A 317 0.84 -6.83 -0.06
CA PHE A 317 1.52 -5.81 -0.87
C PHE A 317 3.04 -5.73 -0.61
N GLY A 318 3.59 -6.61 0.23
CA GLY A 318 4.99 -6.62 0.64
C GLY A 318 5.25 -5.87 1.95
N GLY A 319 6.53 -5.76 2.32
CA GLY A 319 6.98 -5.05 3.53
C GLY A 319 7.84 -3.84 3.20
N GLU A 320 8.63 -3.35 4.17
CA GLU A 320 9.59 -2.25 3.95
C GLU A 320 10.76 -2.68 3.05
N GLY A 321 10.49 -2.74 1.76
CA GLY A 321 11.46 -2.99 0.69
C GLY A 321 11.52 -1.82 -0.29
N ALA A 322 12.12 -2.08 -1.45
CA ALA A 322 12.05 -1.17 -2.59
C ALA A 322 10.72 -1.34 -3.33
N PRO A 323 10.18 -0.29 -3.96
CA PRO A 323 9.02 -0.39 -4.87
C PRO A 323 9.11 -1.42 -6.01
N VAL A 324 10.31 -1.93 -6.32
CA VAL A 324 10.54 -3.02 -7.30
C VAL A 324 10.53 -4.42 -6.68
N ASP A 325 10.25 -4.55 -5.39
CA ASP A 325 10.10 -5.83 -4.72
C ASP A 325 8.67 -6.39 -4.97
N THR A 326 8.57 -7.70 -5.12
CA THR A 326 7.53 -8.35 -5.95
C THR A 326 6.12 -8.40 -5.34
N GLY A 327 5.89 -7.78 -4.17
CA GLY A 327 4.55 -7.65 -3.57
C GLY A 327 3.70 -6.66 -4.34
N TRP A 328 3.96 -5.36 -4.17
CA TRP A 328 3.28 -4.27 -4.87
C TRP A 328 3.22 -4.46 -6.39
N ASP A 329 4.38 -4.75 -6.99
CA ASP A 329 4.55 -4.87 -8.44
C ASP A 329 3.59 -5.92 -9.06
N ALA A 330 3.25 -6.98 -8.31
CA ALA A 330 2.34 -8.04 -8.74
C ALA A 330 0.84 -7.70 -8.61
N HIS A 331 0.46 -6.60 -7.95
CA HIS A 331 -0.93 -6.13 -7.87
C HIS A 331 -1.25 -4.96 -8.82
N VAL A 332 -0.26 -4.44 -9.56
CA VAL A 332 -0.41 -3.23 -10.40
C VAL A 332 0.20 -3.35 -11.80
N ARG A 333 1.22 -4.21 -12.03
CA ARG A 333 1.81 -4.39 -13.39
C ARG A 333 0.98 -5.29 -14.30
N SER A 334 -0.22 -4.84 -14.65
CA SER A 334 -1.11 -5.47 -15.63
C SER A 334 -1.27 -4.57 -16.87
N PRO A 335 -0.73 -4.94 -18.04
CA PRO A 335 -0.81 -4.11 -19.25
C PRO A 335 -2.20 -4.16 -19.90
N GLY A 336 -3.16 -3.48 -19.26
CA GLY A 336 -4.55 -3.37 -19.71
C GLY A 336 -5.45 -4.57 -19.31
N PRO A 337 -6.71 -4.57 -19.75
CA PRO A 337 -7.74 -5.53 -19.34
C PRO A 337 -7.51 -6.98 -19.83
N ASP A 338 -6.44 -7.21 -20.58
CA ASP A 338 -6.07 -8.49 -21.17
C ASP A 338 -4.98 -9.24 -20.40
N ASP A 339 -4.46 -8.71 -19.26
CA ASP A 339 -3.33 -9.32 -18.54
C ASP A 339 -3.57 -10.78 -18.11
N TRP A 340 -4.82 -11.19 -17.92
CA TRP A 340 -5.21 -12.59 -17.71
C TRP A 340 -4.80 -13.54 -18.87
N MET A 341 -4.56 -13.03 -20.08
CA MET A 341 -4.01 -13.76 -21.23
C MET A 341 -2.46 -13.78 -21.30
N TYR A 342 -1.78 -12.96 -20.51
CA TYR A 342 -0.33 -12.79 -20.59
C TYR A 342 0.40 -13.63 -19.55
N ARG A 343 1.62 -14.06 -19.92
CA ARG A 343 2.49 -14.86 -19.04
C ARG A 343 3.34 -13.93 -18.19
N GLY A 344 2.68 -13.24 -17.26
CA GLY A 344 3.33 -12.34 -16.30
C GLY A 344 4.27 -13.05 -15.32
N PHE A 345 4.82 -12.30 -14.38
CA PHE A 345 5.64 -12.86 -13.30
C PHE A 345 4.78 -13.81 -12.45
N ALA A 346 5.27 -15.04 -12.22
CA ALA A 346 4.57 -16.05 -11.45
C ALA A 346 5.29 -16.28 -10.12
N MET A 347 4.78 -15.69 -9.04
CA MET A 347 5.28 -15.99 -7.70
C MET A 347 4.82 -17.38 -7.26
N ARG A 348 5.78 -18.29 -7.08
CA ARG A 348 5.56 -19.58 -6.41
C ARG A 348 5.52 -19.38 -4.89
N GLU A 349 4.41 -18.82 -4.44
CA GLU A 349 4.01 -18.72 -3.03
C GLU A 349 3.27 -20.00 -2.59
N ASP A 350 3.37 -20.37 -1.32
CA ASP A 350 2.61 -21.50 -0.76
C ASP A 350 1.15 -21.09 -0.51
N GLY A 351 0.22 -21.63 -1.31
CA GLY A 351 -1.20 -21.26 -1.26
C GLY A 351 -1.82 -21.26 0.15
N GLY A 352 -2.66 -20.26 0.44
CA GLY A 352 -3.25 -20.01 1.73
C GLY A 352 -2.34 -19.28 2.73
N ARG A 353 -1.13 -18.84 2.34
CA ARG A 353 -0.15 -18.20 3.25
C ARG A 353 -0.66 -16.87 3.82
N VAL A 354 -1.22 -16.00 2.99
CA VAL A 354 -1.67 -14.65 3.38
C VAL A 354 -2.90 -14.76 4.27
N ARG A 355 -3.84 -15.67 3.95
CA ARG A 355 -5.00 -16.00 4.80
C ARG A 355 -4.56 -16.59 6.14
N ARG A 356 -3.60 -17.53 6.16
CA ARG A 356 -3.05 -18.08 7.41
C ARG A 356 -2.44 -16.98 8.28
N LEU A 357 -1.62 -16.10 7.69
CA LEU A 357 -0.96 -14.98 8.36
C LEU A 357 -1.98 -14.00 8.97
N TRP A 358 -3.02 -13.64 8.21
CA TRP A 358 -4.13 -12.79 8.66
C TRP A 358 -4.90 -13.39 9.84
N LEU A 359 -5.21 -14.68 9.79
CA LEU A 359 -5.95 -15.36 10.85
C LEU A 359 -5.09 -15.51 12.12
N SER A 360 -3.80 -15.85 11.98
CA SER A 360 -2.89 -15.93 13.12
C SER A 360 -2.67 -14.60 13.85
N SER A 361 -2.87 -13.44 13.19
CA SER A 361 -2.76 -12.13 13.83
C SER A 361 -4.02 -11.71 14.62
N THR A 362 -5.02 -12.60 14.76
CA THR A 362 -6.29 -12.33 15.48
C THR A 362 -6.50 -13.23 16.70
N SER A 363 -5.48 -14.00 17.08
CA SER A 363 -5.44 -14.89 18.26
C SER A 363 -4.56 -14.31 19.36
#